data_AF-A0A7J7USX4-F1
#
_entry.id   AF-A0A7J7USX4-F1
#
_cell.length_a   1.000
_cell.length_b   1.000
_cell.length_c   1.000
_cell.angle_alpha   90.00
_cell.angle_beta   90.00
_cell.angle_gamma   90.00
#
_symmetry.space_group_name_H-M   'P 1'
#
loop_
_entity.id
_entity.type
_entity.pdbx_description
1 polymer ?
#
loop_
_entity_poly.entity_id
_entity_poly.type
_entity_poly.pdbx_seq_one_letter_code
_entity_poly.pdbx_strand_id
1 'polypeptide(L)'
;MLFNSVLRQPQVGLPRNGWSSQYPLQSLLTGYQCNSNDEHTSYGESGVPVPPFGCTFSSVPDMKHILAVANEEGFVRLYNTESQTYRKTCVKEWMAHWNAVFDLAWVPGEFKLQLVISWPNFGM
;
A
#
# COMPACT_ATOMS: atom_id res chain seq x y z
N MET A 1 7.65 3.95 7.88
CA MET A 1 6.32 4.12 8.53
C MET A 1 6.16 5.56 9.03
N LEU A 2 5.59 6.44 8.20
CA LEU A 2 5.24 7.83 8.58
C LEU A 2 4.41 7.90 9.89
N PHE A 3 3.44 6.99 10.08
CA PHE A 3 2.62 6.96 11.31
C PHE A 3 3.41 6.63 12.58
N ASN A 4 4.30 5.63 12.54
CA ASN A 4 5.14 5.31 13.70
C ASN A 4 6.19 6.40 13.97
N SER A 5 6.66 7.10 12.94
CA SER A 5 7.60 8.22 13.08
C SER A 5 6.95 9.44 13.72
N VAL A 6 5.68 9.73 13.38
CA VAL A 6 4.90 10.81 13.99
C VAL A 6 4.55 10.49 15.46
N LEU A 7 4.16 9.25 15.77
CA LEU A 7 3.82 8.83 17.13
C LEU A 7 5.04 8.71 18.05
N ARG A 8 6.23 8.41 17.50
CA ARG A 8 7.46 8.22 18.26
C ARG A 8 8.34 9.46 18.35
N GLN A 9 7.94 10.60 17.77
CA GLN A 9 8.64 11.86 18.02
C GLN A 9 8.58 12.15 19.53
N PRO A 10 9.73 12.16 20.23
CA PRO A 10 9.74 12.58 21.62
C PRO A 10 9.39 14.06 21.62
N GLN A 11 8.26 14.44 22.22
CA GLN A 11 8.10 15.82 22.63
C GLN A 11 9.19 16.07 23.68
N VAL A 12 10.23 16.81 23.28
CA VAL A 12 11.28 17.28 24.17
C VAL A 12 10.60 18.09 25.28
N GLY A 13 10.42 17.48 26.46
CA GLY A 13 10.02 18.19 27.68
C GLY A 13 8.80 17.70 28.47
N LEU A 14 8.08 16.62 28.12
CA LEU A 14 6.97 16.14 28.96
C LEU A 14 7.21 14.77 29.64
N PRO A 15 6.86 14.60 30.94
CA PRO A 15 7.02 13.34 31.65
C PRO A 15 6.13 12.25 31.08
N ARG A 16 6.69 11.05 31.00
CA ARG A 16 6.07 9.80 30.54
C ARG A 16 5.05 9.26 31.56
N ASN A 17 3.95 9.96 31.79
CA ASN A 17 2.87 9.47 32.66
C ASN A 17 1.51 9.51 31.95
N GLY A 18 0.90 8.33 31.79
CA GLY A 18 -0.51 8.16 31.43
C GLY A 18 -0.79 8.20 29.93
N TRP A 19 -0.78 7.04 29.28
CA TRP A 19 -1.20 6.88 27.89
C TRP A 19 -2.72 7.13 27.74
N SER A 20 -3.10 8.39 27.61
CA SER A 20 -4.28 8.76 26.82
C SER A 20 -3.79 9.17 25.44
N SER A 21 -3.99 8.29 24.45
CA SER A 21 -3.52 8.45 23.07
C SER A 21 -4.40 9.43 22.29
N GLN A 22 -4.53 10.67 22.77
CA GLN A 22 -5.21 11.73 22.03
C GLN A 22 -4.16 12.73 21.54
N TYR A 23 -3.48 12.35 20.45
CA TYR A 23 -2.77 13.34 19.66
C TYR A 23 -3.84 14.21 18.98
N PRO A 24 -3.87 15.53 19.22
CA PRO A 24 -4.80 16.40 18.52
C PRO A 24 -4.55 16.28 17.01
N LEU A 25 -5.62 16.18 16.22
CA LEU A 25 -5.56 16.03 14.76
C LEU A 25 -4.58 17.04 14.13
N GLN A 26 -4.58 18.26 14.66
CA GLN A 26 -3.68 19.32 14.21
C GLN A 26 -2.20 18.92 14.29
N SER A 27 -1.76 18.25 15.35
CA SER A 27 -0.38 17.78 15.48
C SER A 27 -0.03 16.70 14.45
N LEU A 28 -0.97 15.81 14.14
CA LEU A 28 -0.78 14.79 13.10
C LEU A 28 -0.68 15.41 11.71
N LEU A 29 -1.54 16.40 11.43
CA LEU A 29 -1.55 17.11 10.15
C LEU A 29 -0.28 17.95 9.96
N THR A 30 0.21 18.62 11.00
CA THR A 30 1.47 19.40 10.93
C THR A 30 2.69 18.50 10.65
N GLY A 31 2.66 17.24 11.11
CA GLY A 31 3.71 16.25 10.83
C GLY A 31 3.50 15.47 9.53
N TYR A 32 2.40 15.70 8.80
CA TYR A 32 2.08 14.96 7.58
C TYR A 32 2.95 15.47 6.43
N GLN A 33 3.93 14.66 6.02
CA GLN A 33 4.83 14.97 4.92
C GLN A 33 4.95 13.79 3.97
N CYS A 34 5.10 14.08 2.67
CA CYS A 34 5.52 13.08 1.71
C CYS A 34 7.02 12.82 1.90
N ASN A 35 7.39 11.55 2.02
CA ASN A 35 8.78 11.13 2.12
C ASN A 35 9.16 10.40 0.83
N SER A 36 10.19 10.88 0.12
CA SER A 36 10.70 10.22 -1.09
C SER A 36 11.18 8.80 -0.82
N ASN A 37 11.55 8.48 0.43
CA ASN A 37 11.93 7.13 0.83
C ASN A 37 10.73 6.16 0.88
N ASP A 38 9.51 6.68 0.93
CA ASP A 38 8.27 5.89 0.91
C ASP A 38 7.70 5.75 -0.52
N GLU A 39 8.34 6.39 -1.51
CA GLU A 39 7.98 6.32 -2.93
C GLU A 39 8.23 4.93 -3.50
N HIS A 40 7.30 4.46 -4.32
CA HIS A 40 7.41 3.17 -4.98
C HIS A 40 6.94 3.29 -6.43
N THR A 41 7.83 2.99 -7.37
CA THR A 41 7.52 3.00 -8.80
C THR A 41 6.93 1.65 -9.21
N SER A 42 5.76 1.69 -9.87
CA SER A 42 5.16 0.52 -10.50
C SER A 42 5.75 0.32 -11.89
N TYR A 43 5.99 -0.94 -12.25
CA TYR A 43 6.61 -1.32 -13.52
C TYR A 43 5.75 -2.31 -14.30
N GLY A 44 5.84 -2.25 -15.62
CA GLY A 44 5.27 -3.23 -16.52
C GLY A 44 6.20 -4.41 -16.82
N GLU A 45 5.85 -5.19 -17.83
CA GLU A 45 6.71 -6.24 -18.41
C GLU A 45 7.94 -5.63 -19.10
N SER A 46 7.78 -4.48 -19.74
CA SER A 46 8.82 -3.78 -20.49
C SER A 46 9.89 -3.10 -19.60
N GLY A 47 9.71 -3.12 -18.27
CA GLY A 47 10.57 -2.40 -17.33
C GLY A 47 10.41 -0.88 -17.35
N VAL A 48 9.48 -0.35 -18.15
CA VAL A 48 9.08 1.06 -18.14
C VAL A 48 8.13 1.31 -16.96
N PRO A 49 8.17 2.48 -16.31
CA PRO A 49 7.19 2.83 -15.29
C PRO A 49 5.76 2.83 -15.85
N VAL A 50 4.85 2.18 -15.13
CA VAL A 50 3.44 2.01 -15.50
C VAL A 50 2.56 2.48 -14.34
N PRO A 51 1.53 3.30 -14.58
CA PRO A 51 0.70 3.84 -13.51
C PRO A 51 0.00 2.73 -12.72
N PRO A 52 0.03 2.78 -11.37
CA PRO A 52 -0.83 1.97 -10.54
C PRO A 52 -2.26 2.50 -10.60
N PHE A 53 -3.25 1.61 -10.68
CA PHE A 53 -4.67 1.98 -10.76
C PHE A 53 -5.46 1.72 -9.48
N GLY A 54 -5.10 0.67 -8.73
CA GLY A 54 -5.78 0.33 -7.49
C GLY A 54 -4.82 -0.22 -6.45
N CYS A 55 -5.13 0.01 -5.16
CA CYS A 55 -4.40 -0.60 -4.07
C CYS A 55 -5.28 -0.81 -2.84
N THR A 56 -5.00 -1.87 -2.07
CA THR A 56 -5.71 -2.15 -0.83
C THR A 56 -4.88 -2.99 0.14
N PHE A 57 -4.99 -2.68 1.43
CA PHE A 57 -4.38 -3.46 2.50
C PHE A 57 -5.15 -4.75 2.76
N SER A 58 -4.43 -5.81 3.13
CA SER A 58 -5.06 -7.10 3.45
C SER A 58 -6.06 -6.98 4.59
N SER A 59 -7.21 -7.61 4.41
CA SER A 59 -8.19 -7.80 5.47
C SER A 59 -7.85 -8.95 6.44
N VAL A 60 -6.83 -9.76 6.13
CA VAL A 60 -6.44 -10.92 6.96
C VAL A 60 -5.69 -10.43 8.21
N PRO A 61 -6.08 -10.84 9.43
CA PRO A 61 -5.52 -10.33 10.69
C PRO A 61 -3.99 -10.28 10.76
N ASP A 62 -3.33 -11.36 10.36
CA ASP A 62 -1.86 -11.51 10.46
C ASP A 62 -1.11 -10.89 9.27
N MET A 63 -1.83 -10.37 8.26
CA MET A 63 -1.26 -9.85 7.02
C MET A 63 -1.69 -8.43 6.72
N LYS A 64 -2.23 -7.69 7.69
CA LYS A 64 -2.69 -6.30 7.52
C LYS A 64 -1.62 -5.33 6.99
N HIS A 65 -0.34 -5.69 7.14
CA HIS A 65 0.80 -4.95 6.62
C HIS A 65 1.11 -5.24 5.14
N ILE A 66 0.37 -6.16 4.51
CA ILE A 66 0.49 -6.47 3.09
C ILE A 66 -0.41 -5.51 2.30
N LEU A 67 0.22 -4.74 1.41
CA LEU A 67 -0.45 -3.87 0.46
C LEU A 67 -0.47 -4.54 -0.91
N ALA A 68 -1.66 -4.79 -1.44
CA ALA A 68 -1.83 -5.21 -2.82
C ALA A 68 -1.97 -3.98 -3.73
N VAL A 69 -1.32 -4.02 -4.90
CA VAL A 69 -1.31 -2.93 -5.90
C VAL A 69 -1.49 -3.53 -7.29
N ALA A 70 -2.40 -2.96 -8.08
CA ALA A 70 -2.61 -3.28 -9.49
C ALA A 70 -2.15 -2.14 -10.40
N ASN A 71 -1.79 -2.46 -11.64
CA ASN A 71 -1.37 -1.48 -12.64
C ASN A 71 -2.10 -1.61 -13.99
N GLU A 72 -1.80 -0.67 -14.89
CA GLU A 72 -2.36 -0.57 -16.24
C GLU A 72 -2.03 -1.76 -17.16
N GLU A 73 -0.93 -2.46 -16.92
CA GLU A 73 -0.57 -3.65 -17.73
C GLU A 73 -1.17 -4.95 -17.18
N GLY A 74 -1.92 -4.90 -16.08
CA GLY A 74 -2.60 -6.06 -15.51
C GLY A 74 -1.78 -6.87 -14.50
N PHE A 75 -0.64 -6.35 -14.07
CA PHE A 75 0.13 -6.93 -12.97
C PHE A 75 -0.48 -6.60 -11.62
N VAL A 76 -0.41 -7.57 -10.71
CA VAL A 76 -0.72 -7.40 -9.29
C VAL A 76 0.52 -7.71 -8.47
N ARG A 77 0.82 -6.83 -7.50
CA ARG A 77 1.97 -6.94 -6.60
C ARG A 77 1.54 -6.84 -5.15
N LEU A 78 2.16 -7.64 -4.31
CA LEU A 78 2.00 -7.61 -2.86
C LEU A 78 3.28 -7.06 -2.23
N TYR A 79 3.17 -5.97 -1.49
CA TYR A 79 4.27 -5.35 -0.77
C TYR A 79 4.11 -5.55 0.72
N ASN A 80 5.19 -5.93 1.39
CA ASN A 80 5.28 -5.84 2.84
C ASN A 80 5.66 -4.40 3.24
N THR A 81 4.73 -3.67 3.85
CA THR A 81 4.96 -2.29 4.30
C THR A 81 5.66 -2.16 5.65
N GLU A 82 5.86 -3.28 6.36
CA GLU A 82 6.59 -3.35 7.64
C GLU A 82 8.08 -3.63 7.46
N SER A 83 8.51 -4.04 6.27
CA SER A 83 9.93 -4.26 5.98
C SER A 83 10.74 -2.98 6.22
N GLN A 84 11.72 -3.05 7.11
CA GLN A 84 12.61 -1.93 7.46
C GLN A 84 13.67 -1.64 6.39
N THR A 85 13.74 -2.47 5.35
CA THR A 85 14.62 -2.21 4.22
C THR A 85 14.09 -1.02 3.44
N TYR A 86 14.98 -0.14 2.99
CA TYR A 86 14.67 1.07 2.22
C TYR A 86 13.82 0.80 0.95
N ARG A 87 13.77 -0.46 0.50
CA ARG A 87 12.84 -0.93 -0.53
C ARG A 87 11.76 -1.77 0.13
N LYS A 88 10.49 -1.36 0.02
CA LYS A 88 9.34 -2.21 0.33
C LYS A 88 9.54 -3.54 -0.40
N THR A 89 9.63 -4.64 0.35
CA THR A 89 9.90 -5.94 -0.24
C THR A 89 8.63 -6.40 -0.96
N CYS A 90 8.71 -6.50 -2.28
CA CYS A 90 7.71 -7.18 -3.08
C CYS A 90 7.73 -8.66 -2.66
N VAL A 91 6.66 -9.09 -2.00
CA VAL A 91 6.50 -10.47 -1.49
C VAL A 91 6.04 -11.39 -2.62
N LYS A 92 5.21 -10.86 -3.53
CA LYS A 92 4.67 -11.62 -4.65
C LYS A 92 4.28 -10.68 -5.79
N GLU A 93 4.51 -11.13 -7.01
CA GLU A 93 4.12 -10.47 -8.25
C GLU A 93 3.56 -11.51 -9.20
N TRP A 94 2.50 -11.16 -9.95
CA TRP A 94 2.00 -11.98 -11.05
C TRP A 94 1.22 -11.13 -12.05
N MET A 95 1.17 -11.60 -13.30
CA MET A 95 0.26 -11.09 -14.33
C MET A 95 -1.14 -11.65 -14.05
N ALA A 96 -2.07 -10.80 -13.67
CA ALA A 96 -3.43 -11.22 -13.35
C ALA A 96 -4.37 -11.14 -14.55
N HIS A 97 -4.07 -10.26 -15.50
CA HIS A 97 -4.86 -10.07 -16.72
C HIS A 97 -3.97 -9.49 -17.83
N TRP A 98 -4.35 -9.71 -19.10
CA TRP A 98 -3.60 -9.20 -20.27
C TRP A 98 -3.99 -7.75 -20.65
N ASN A 99 -4.68 -7.07 -19.75
CA ASN A 99 -5.13 -5.69 -19.87
C ASN A 99 -5.20 -5.09 -18.46
N ALA A 100 -5.44 -3.79 -18.37
CA ALA A 100 -5.52 -3.07 -17.11
C ALA A 100 -6.40 -3.74 -16.05
N VAL A 101 -5.84 -3.79 -14.84
CA VAL A 101 -6.60 -4.06 -13.61
C VAL A 101 -6.82 -2.71 -12.95
N PHE A 102 -8.06 -2.22 -12.98
CA PHE A 102 -8.43 -0.89 -12.53
C PHE A 102 -8.54 -0.77 -11.01
N ASP A 103 -8.99 -1.84 -10.36
CA ASP A 103 -9.13 -1.89 -8.91
C ASP A 103 -9.02 -3.33 -8.41
N LEU A 104 -8.80 -3.50 -7.11
CA LEU A 104 -8.76 -4.80 -6.47
C LEU A 104 -9.23 -4.73 -5.01
N ALA A 105 -9.86 -5.81 -4.55
CA ALA A 105 -10.32 -5.96 -3.18
C ALA A 105 -9.91 -7.33 -2.62
N TRP A 106 -9.61 -7.38 -1.32
CA TRP A 106 -9.42 -8.64 -0.61
C TRP A 106 -10.77 -9.29 -0.32
N VAL A 107 -10.85 -10.60 -0.53
CA VAL A 107 -11.99 -11.39 -0.05
C VAL A 107 -11.92 -11.44 1.49
N PRO A 108 -12.99 -11.08 2.21
CA PRO A 108 -12.98 -11.04 3.66
C PRO A 108 -12.58 -12.38 4.28
N GLY A 109 -11.55 -12.36 5.14
CA GLY A 109 -11.06 -13.56 5.84
C GLY A 109 -10.26 -14.55 4.97
N GLU A 110 -10.10 -14.30 3.68
CA GLU A 110 -9.38 -15.17 2.76
C GLU A 110 -8.15 -14.50 2.16
N PHE A 111 -7.13 -15.31 1.83
CA PHE A 111 -5.97 -14.85 1.08
C PHE A 111 -6.24 -14.89 -0.43
N LYS A 112 -7.31 -14.21 -0.86
CA LYS A 112 -7.74 -14.10 -2.25
C LYS A 112 -8.09 -12.65 -2.60
N LEU A 113 -7.87 -12.31 -3.86
CA LEU A 113 -8.17 -10.99 -4.43
C LEU A 113 -9.29 -11.11 -5.46
N GLN A 114 -10.21 -10.15 -5.44
CA GLN A 114 -11.15 -9.87 -6.52
C GLN A 114 -10.62 -8.67 -7.30
N LEU A 115 -10.58 -8.77 -8.63
CA LEU A 115 -10.00 -7.76 -9.51
C LEU A 115 -11.10 -7.15 -10.38
N VAL A 116 -11.03 -5.84 -10.58
CA VAL A 116 -11.84 -5.11 -11.56
C VAL A 116 -11.02 -5.00 -12.83
N ILE A 117 -11.39 -5.77 -13.83
CA ILE A 117 -10.75 -5.81 -15.15
C ILE A 117 -11.70 -5.28 -16.22
N SER A 118 -11.14 -4.75 -17.31
CA SER A 118 -11.94 -4.52 -18.51
C SER A 118 -12.43 -5.85 -19.08
N TRP A 119 -13.70 -5.88 -19.50
CA TRP A 119 -14.21 -6.99 -20.28
C TRP A 119 -13.53 -7.02 -21.66
N PRO A 120 -13.21 -8.20 -22.21
CA PRO A 120 -12.78 -8.26 -23.60
C PRO A 120 -13.92 -7.71 -24.47
N ASN A 121 -13.58 -6.74 -25.33
CA ASN A 121 -14.45 -6.34 -26.43
C ASN A 121 -14.77 -7.60 -27.25
N PHE A 122 -15.99 -8.15 -27.11
CA PHE A 122 -16.53 -9.01 -28.16
C PHE A 122 -16.63 -8.12 -29.41
N GLY A 123 -15.93 -8.55 -30.46
CA GLY A 123 -15.52 -7.71 -31.59
C GLY A 123 -16.62 -6.86 -32.25
N MET A 124 -16.15 -5.77 -32.86
CA MET A 124 -16.68 -5.32 -34.16
C MET A 124 -15.93 -6.06 -35.27
#